data_AF-B4FMJ7-F1
#
_entry.id   AF-B4FMJ7-F1
#
_cell.length_a   1.000
_cell.length_b   1.000
_cell.length_c   1.000
_cell.angle_alpha   90.00
_cell.angle_beta   90.00
_cell.angle_gamma   90.00
#
_symmetry.space_group_name_H-M   'P 1'
#
loop_
_entity.id
_entity.type
_entity.pdbx_description
1 polymer ?
#
loop_
_entity_poly.entity_id
_entity_poly.type
_entity_poly.pdbx_seq_one_letter_code
_entity_poly.pdbx_strand_id
1 'polypeptide(L)'
;MAYAIAEKDAEKAPKPSDGEDAYVKKLFLKGTTYYLYVHSYLHYGLLAARAEVLKAGNGNGYSNCMLEGFQGQYKYGDNSFEASASPSGASYSKCKDDAVKALKVDEACTHMKCSFGGIWNGGGGAGQNNLFVASFFFDRAAEAGFVNANAPVAKVKPSDFRQAAERACSLSVKNAEATFPGVQKDNIPYICMDLVYQYTLLVHGFGVDPDHEMTLVKKVPYSGAYVEAAWPLGSAIEVASSS
;
A
#
# COMPACT_ATOMS: atom_id res chain seq x y z
N MET A 1 2.48 4.89 -6.96
CA MET A 1 3.20 3.83 -7.71
C MET A 1 4.04 4.49 -8.79
N ALA A 2 5.21 3.94 -9.11
CA ALA A 2 6.03 4.41 -10.22
C ALA A 2 6.70 3.24 -10.95
N TYR A 3 6.71 3.27 -12.29
CA TYR A 3 7.39 2.27 -13.12
C TYR A 3 7.64 2.80 -14.54
N ALA A 4 8.61 2.22 -15.25
CA ALA A 4 8.90 2.60 -16.62
C ALA A 4 7.88 2.02 -17.61
N ILE A 5 7.45 2.85 -18.56
CA ILE A 5 6.48 2.51 -19.61
C ILE A 5 7.11 2.71 -20.99
N ALA A 6 6.52 2.10 -22.02
CA ALA A 6 6.96 2.32 -23.39
C ALA A 6 6.59 3.74 -23.85
N GLU A 7 7.39 4.33 -24.74
CA GLU A 7 7.15 5.66 -25.31
C GLU A 7 5.74 5.78 -25.93
N LYS A 8 5.31 4.76 -26.67
CA LYS A 8 3.95 4.67 -27.25
C LYS A 8 2.80 4.73 -26.23
N ASP A 9 3.06 4.32 -24.98
CA ASP A 9 2.07 4.34 -23.90
C ASP A 9 2.13 5.69 -23.18
N ALA A 10 3.32 6.28 -23.07
CA ALA A 10 3.52 7.66 -22.60
C ALA A 10 2.83 8.70 -23.49
N GLU A 11 2.89 8.54 -24.82
CA GLU A 11 2.21 9.41 -25.78
C GLU A 11 0.68 9.37 -25.65
N LYS A 12 0.13 8.29 -25.09
CA LYS A 12 -1.31 8.10 -24.85
C LYS A 12 -1.72 8.48 -23.43
N ALA A 13 -0.80 8.98 -22.62
CA ALA A 13 -1.09 9.37 -21.25
C ALA A 13 -2.20 10.43 -21.22
N PRO A 14 -3.23 10.27 -20.36
CA PRO A 14 -4.24 11.30 -20.17
C PRO A 14 -3.58 12.62 -19.76
N LYS A 15 -4.16 13.73 -20.21
CA LYS A 15 -3.78 15.05 -19.71
C LYS A 15 -4.25 15.16 -18.25
N PRO A 16 -3.41 15.64 -17.33
CA PRO A 16 -3.84 15.86 -15.95
C PRO A 16 -4.94 16.93 -15.91
N SER A 17 -5.83 16.82 -14.93
CA SER A 17 -6.79 17.88 -14.63
C SER A 17 -6.06 19.11 -14.03
N ASP A 18 -6.72 20.27 -13.99
CA ASP A 18 -6.13 21.46 -13.39
C ASP A 18 -5.75 21.22 -11.93
N GLY A 19 -4.47 21.40 -11.59
CA GLY A 19 -3.92 21.18 -10.26
C GLY A 19 -3.45 19.75 -9.97
N GLU A 20 -3.57 18.82 -10.93
CA GLU A 20 -3.04 17.46 -10.81
C GLU A 20 -1.65 17.32 -11.45
N ASP A 21 -0.83 16.43 -10.89
CA ASP A 21 0.47 16.08 -11.46
C ASP A 21 0.29 15.30 -12.77
N ALA A 22 1.18 15.56 -13.73
CA ALA A 22 1.25 14.75 -14.94
C ALA A 22 1.59 13.28 -14.61
N TYR A 23 0.88 12.35 -15.24
CA TYR A 23 1.09 10.92 -15.04
C TYR A 23 2.45 10.41 -15.51
N VAL A 24 3.10 11.11 -16.44
CA VAL A 24 4.36 10.66 -17.04
C VAL A 24 5.46 11.67 -16.80
N LYS A 25 6.58 11.21 -16.23
CA LYS A 25 7.84 11.95 -16.15
C LYS A 25 8.84 11.38 -17.15
N LYS A 26 9.43 12.24 -17.97
CA LYS A 26 10.54 11.90 -18.86
C LYS A 26 11.86 12.12 -18.11
N LEU A 27 12.69 11.09 -18.01
CA LEU A 27 14.01 11.16 -17.37
C LEU A 27 15.09 10.68 -18.33
N PHE A 28 16.28 11.26 -18.25
CA PHE A 28 17.46 10.78 -18.95
C PHE A 28 18.49 10.27 -17.94
N LEU A 29 18.74 8.97 -17.94
CA LEU A 29 19.62 8.31 -16.98
C LEU A 29 20.63 7.45 -17.72
N LYS A 30 21.93 7.74 -17.53
CA LYS A 30 23.06 7.01 -18.11
C LYS A 30 22.93 6.75 -19.62
N GLY A 31 22.61 7.78 -20.41
CA GLY A 31 22.52 7.68 -21.87
C GLY A 31 21.18 7.15 -22.39
N THR A 32 20.23 6.83 -21.52
CA THR A 32 18.93 6.26 -21.89
C THR A 32 17.79 7.16 -21.43
N THR A 33 16.84 7.42 -22.32
CA THR A 33 15.59 8.10 -22.00
C THR A 33 14.58 7.10 -21.45
N TYR A 34 14.03 7.40 -20.28
CA TYR A 34 12.94 6.65 -19.65
C TYR A 34 11.68 7.51 -19.59
N TYR A 35 10.54 6.87 -19.86
CA TYR A 35 9.22 7.41 -19.57
C TYR A 35 8.69 6.69 -18.34
N LEU A 36 8.56 7.42 -17.23
CA LEU A 36 8.07 6.86 -15.97
C LEU A 36 6.61 7.24 -15.78
N TYR A 37 5.74 6.24 -15.69
CA TYR A 37 4.45 6.45 -15.03
C TYR A 37 4.72 6.74 -13.56
N VAL A 38 4.13 7.81 -13.02
CA VAL A 38 4.22 8.18 -11.61
C VAL A 38 2.86 8.69 -11.18
N HIS A 39 2.33 8.12 -10.10
CA HIS A 39 1.16 8.68 -9.45
C HIS A 39 1.23 8.50 -7.93
N SER A 40 0.86 9.55 -7.21
CA SER A 40 0.76 9.59 -5.76
C SER A 40 -0.71 9.63 -5.35
N TYR A 41 -1.14 8.60 -4.62
CA TYR A 41 -2.54 8.45 -4.20
C TYR A 41 -2.69 9.09 -2.81
N LEU A 42 -2.97 10.40 -2.77
CA LEU A 42 -3.19 11.11 -1.51
C LEU A 42 -4.35 10.45 -0.73
N HIS A 43 -4.23 10.38 0.59
CA HIS A 43 -5.12 9.65 1.51
C HIS A 43 -5.01 8.12 1.51
N TYR A 44 -4.17 7.54 0.64
CA TYR A 44 -3.98 6.08 0.53
C TYR A 44 -2.61 5.59 1.03
N GLY A 45 -1.90 6.40 1.82
CA GLY A 45 -0.81 5.90 2.67
C GLY A 45 -1.38 5.16 3.89
N LEU A 46 -0.67 4.17 4.45
CA LEU A 46 -1.23 3.24 5.45
C LEU A 46 -2.04 3.92 6.56
N LEU A 47 -1.49 4.96 7.21
CA LEU A 47 -2.17 5.67 8.29
C LEU A 47 -3.40 6.46 7.81
N ALA A 48 -3.29 7.11 6.66
CA ALA A 48 -4.42 7.82 6.06
C ALA A 48 -5.53 6.84 5.62
N ALA A 49 -5.14 5.68 5.09
CA ALA A 49 -6.04 4.64 4.65
C ALA A 49 -6.87 4.07 5.79
N ARG A 50 -6.34 4.00 7.02
CA ARG A 50 -7.15 3.63 8.19
C ARG A 50 -8.38 4.53 8.34
N ALA A 51 -8.21 5.85 8.15
CA ALA A 51 -9.32 6.79 8.20
C ALA A 51 -10.34 6.54 7.06
N GLU A 52 -9.88 6.30 5.84
CA GLU A 52 -10.77 6.02 4.70
C GLU A 52 -11.53 4.70 4.87
N VAL A 53 -10.88 3.64 5.38
CA VAL A 53 -11.51 2.35 5.68
C VAL A 53 -12.57 2.50 6.77
N LEU A 54 -12.25 3.20 7.87
CA LEU A 54 -13.21 3.48 8.94
C LEU A 54 -14.41 4.30 8.42
N LYS A 55 -14.17 5.32 7.60
CA LYS A 55 -15.22 6.13 6.98
C LYS A 55 -16.10 5.31 6.04
N ALA A 56 -15.53 4.37 5.29
CA ALA A 56 -16.26 3.54 4.34
C ALA A 56 -17.15 2.47 5.01
N GLY A 57 -16.68 1.87 6.11
CA GLY A 57 -17.29 0.71 6.75
C GLY A 57 -18.18 0.98 7.96
N ASN A 58 -18.10 2.17 8.56
CA ASN A 58 -18.76 2.45 9.85
C ASN A 58 -20.24 2.87 9.75
N GLY A 59 -21.03 2.18 8.92
CA GLY A 59 -22.47 2.46 8.78
C GLY A 59 -23.30 2.10 10.03
N ASN A 60 -22.75 1.24 10.91
CA ASN A 60 -23.45 0.67 12.07
C ASN A 60 -22.88 1.14 13.43
N GLY A 61 -22.01 2.15 13.45
CA GLY A 61 -21.35 2.63 14.67
C GLY A 61 -20.18 1.77 15.17
N TYR A 62 -19.75 0.78 14.37
CA TYR A 62 -18.55 -0.03 14.60
C TYR A 62 -17.82 -0.34 13.28
N SER A 63 -16.58 -0.78 13.39
CA SER A 63 -15.76 -1.24 12.26
C SER A 63 -15.66 -2.77 12.21
N ASN A 64 -15.71 -3.33 11.00
CA ASN A 64 -15.45 -4.75 10.76
C ASN A 64 -13.95 -5.09 10.72
N CYS A 65 -13.07 -4.09 10.80
CA CYS A 65 -11.62 -4.24 10.70
C CYS A 65 -10.91 -4.22 12.06
N MET A 66 -11.62 -3.85 13.13
CA MET A 66 -11.04 -3.59 14.44
C MET A 66 -11.15 -4.85 15.31
N LEU A 67 -10.05 -5.19 15.98
CA LEU A 67 -9.95 -6.44 16.74
C LEU A 67 -10.94 -6.49 17.90
N GLU A 68 -11.41 -7.71 18.21
CA GLU A 68 -12.33 -7.95 19.32
C GLU A 68 -11.81 -7.34 20.63
N GLY A 69 -12.70 -6.64 21.34
CA GLY A 69 -12.39 -5.98 22.60
C GLY A 69 -11.81 -4.57 22.47
N PHE A 70 -11.51 -4.08 21.27
CA PHE A 70 -11.14 -2.69 21.09
C PHE A 70 -12.38 -1.80 21.02
N GLN A 71 -12.37 -0.70 21.79
CA GLN A 71 -13.36 0.37 21.75
C GLN A 71 -12.61 1.69 21.78
N GLY A 72 -12.87 2.59 20.83
CA GLY A 72 -12.13 3.84 20.76
C GLY A 72 -12.24 4.57 19.43
N GLN A 73 -11.35 5.52 19.26
CA GLN A 73 -11.35 6.47 18.16
C GLN A 73 -9.96 6.54 17.54
N TYR A 74 -9.92 6.62 16.21
CA TYR A 74 -8.70 6.86 15.45
C TYR A 74 -8.60 8.34 15.07
N LYS A 75 -7.51 9.00 15.44
CA LYS A 75 -7.26 10.40 15.07
C LYS A 75 -6.31 10.47 13.88
N TYR A 76 -6.70 11.20 12.84
CA TYR A 76 -5.87 11.44 11.67
C TYR A 76 -6.12 12.85 11.12
N GLY A 77 -5.06 13.66 11.04
CA GLY A 77 -5.20 15.10 10.84
C GLY A 77 -6.06 15.73 11.94
N ASP A 78 -6.99 16.60 11.55
CA ASP A 78 -7.92 17.27 12.47
C ASP A 78 -9.20 16.45 12.75
N ASN A 79 -9.29 15.23 12.24
CA ASN A 79 -10.50 14.40 12.31
C ASN A 79 -10.34 13.24 13.29
N SER A 80 -11.49 12.80 13.84
CA SER A 80 -11.63 11.61 14.68
C SER A 80 -12.61 10.64 14.05
N PHE A 81 -12.24 9.37 13.98
CA PHE A 81 -13.01 8.31 13.33
C PHE A 81 -13.35 7.23 14.36
N GLU A 82 -14.63 6.88 14.46
CA GLU A 82 -15.07 5.78 15.33
C GLU A 82 -14.41 4.47 14.87
N ALA A 83 -13.66 3.85 15.77
CA ALA A 83 -12.78 2.71 15.51
C ALA A 83 -13.09 1.54 16.44
N SER A 84 -14.26 1.50 17.07
CA SER A 84 -14.66 0.38 17.91
C SER A 84 -14.96 -0.87 17.09
N ALA A 85 -14.63 -2.03 17.65
CA ALA A 85 -14.87 -3.32 17.02
C ALA A 85 -16.36 -3.66 16.97
N SER A 86 -16.76 -4.43 15.95
CA SER A 86 -18.08 -5.06 15.92
C SER A 86 -18.27 -5.99 17.14
N PRO A 87 -19.52 -6.30 17.54
CA PRO A 87 -19.78 -7.26 18.62
C PRO A 87 -19.15 -8.64 18.41
N SER A 88 -18.93 -9.03 17.15
CA SER A 88 -18.27 -10.29 16.77
C SER A 88 -16.75 -10.15 16.52
N GLY A 89 -16.17 -8.99 16.82
CA GLY A 89 -14.78 -8.68 16.49
C GLY A 89 -14.56 -8.35 15.01
N ALA A 90 -13.31 -8.41 14.57
CA ALA A 90 -12.97 -8.20 13.17
C ALA A 90 -13.43 -9.38 12.30
N SER A 91 -13.64 -9.12 11.01
CA SER A 91 -13.92 -10.13 10.00
C SER A 91 -13.13 -9.82 8.75
N TYR A 92 -12.25 -10.74 8.32
CA TYR A 92 -11.44 -10.55 7.12
C TYR A 92 -12.29 -10.18 5.90
N SER A 93 -13.37 -10.94 5.64
CA SER A 93 -14.23 -10.69 4.46
C SER A 93 -14.87 -9.31 4.51
N LYS A 94 -15.52 -8.95 5.63
CA LYS A 94 -16.22 -7.65 5.75
C LYS A 94 -15.24 -6.48 5.76
N CYS A 95 -14.10 -6.64 6.44
CA CYS A 95 -13.05 -5.63 6.43
C CYS A 95 -12.46 -5.42 5.03
N LYS A 96 -12.29 -6.50 4.26
CA LYS A 96 -11.86 -6.42 2.86
C LYS A 96 -12.90 -5.67 2.02
N ASP A 97 -14.19 -5.92 2.22
CA ASP A 97 -15.24 -5.19 1.51
C ASP A 97 -15.22 -3.68 1.87
N ASP A 98 -14.99 -3.34 3.15
CA ASP A 98 -14.80 -1.96 3.59
C ASP A 98 -13.55 -1.32 2.95
N ALA A 99 -12.44 -2.06 2.83
CA ALA A 99 -11.22 -1.60 2.19
C ALA A 99 -11.37 -1.42 0.66
N VAL A 100 -12.08 -2.32 -0.01
CA VAL A 100 -12.42 -2.23 -1.44
C VAL A 100 -13.27 -0.98 -1.69
N LYS A 101 -14.26 -0.73 -0.83
CA LYS A 101 -15.09 0.47 -0.89
C LYS A 101 -14.27 1.75 -0.64
N ALA A 102 -13.36 1.72 0.34
CA ALA A 102 -12.48 2.85 0.63
C ALA A 102 -11.55 3.19 -0.56
N LEU A 103 -11.05 2.17 -1.27
CA LEU A 103 -10.28 2.36 -2.49
C LEU A 103 -11.11 2.85 -3.68
N LYS A 104 -12.45 2.75 -3.64
CA LYS A 104 -13.33 3.09 -4.77
C LYS A 104 -12.92 2.36 -6.06
N VAL A 105 -12.71 1.04 -5.96
CA VAL A 105 -12.28 0.23 -7.12
C VAL A 105 -13.32 0.22 -8.24
N ASP A 106 -14.59 0.41 -7.90
CA ASP A 106 -15.72 0.44 -8.85
C ASP A 106 -15.95 1.83 -9.45
N GLU A 107 -15.12 2.82 -9.12
CA GLU A 107 -15.22 4.16 -9.70
C GLU A 107 -14.99 4.11 -11.21
N ALA A 108 -15.85 4.80 -11.96
CA ALA A 108 -15.87 4.72 -13.42
C ALA A 108 -14.52 5.12 -14.01
N CYS A 109 -13.93 4.23 -14.81
CA CYS A 109 -12.69 4.51 -15.51
C CYS A 109 -12.99 5.28 -16.80
N THR A 110 -12.55 6.54 -16.87
CA THR A 110 -12.65 7.39 -18.06
C THR A 110 -11.44 7.23 -19.00
N HIS A 111 -10.58 6.26 -18.70
CA HIS A 111 -9.35 5.94 -19.43
C HIS A 111 -9.37 4.48 -19.92
N MET A 112 -8.36 4.05 -20.68
CA MET A 112 -8.32 2.67 -21.20
C MET A 112 -8.33 1.61 -20.08
N LYS A 113 -7.56 1.84 -19.01
CA LYS A 113 -7.48 1.00 -17.81
C LYS A 113 -7.13 1.86 -16.61
N CYS A 114 -7.78 1.60 -15.49
CA CYS A 114 -7.57 2.32 -14.24
C CYS A 114 -7.10 1.37 -13.14
N SER A 115 -6.49 1.93 -12.11
CA SER A 115 -6.23 1.25 -10.84
C SER A 115 -7.48 1.31 -9.98
N PHE A 116 -7.61 2.35 -9.16
CA PHE A 116 -8.76 2.63 -8.32
C PHE A 116 -9.04 4.14 -8.29
N GLY A 117 -10.25 4.54 -7.92
CA GLY A 117 -10.64 5.95 -7.90
C GLY A 117 -10.62 6.62 -9.29
N GLY A 118 -10.84 5.85 -10.36
CA GLY A 118 -10.79 6.36 -11.75
C GLY A 118 -9.40 6.73 -12.27
N ILE A 119 -8.33 6.44 -11.52
CA ILE A 119 -6.96 6.85 -11.87
C ILE A 119 -6.37 5.94 -12.94
N TRP A 120 -5.81 6.53 -13.99
CA TRP A 120 -5.12 5.78 -15.05
C TRP A 120 -3.98 4.94 -14.47
N ASN A 121 -3.91 3.66 -14.84
CA ASN A 121 -2.93 2.75 -14.25
C ASN A 121 -1.53 2.81 -14.88
N GLY A 122 -1.34 3.59 -15.96
CA GLY A 122 -0.08 3.71 -16.70
C GLY A 122 0.10 2.71 -17.84
N GLY A 123 -0.90 1.87 -18.13
CA GLY A 123 -0.86 0.88 -19.22
C GLY A 123 -0.23 -0.47 -18.86
N GLY A 124 0.48 -0.56 -17.73
CA GLY A 124 1.16 -1.76 -17.25
C GLY A 124 2.37 -2.13 -18.12
N GLY A 125 2.62 -3.42 -18.29
CA GLY A 125 3.69 -3.95 -19.14
C GLY A 125 4.96 -4.30 -18.37
N ALA A 126 6.03 -4.59 -19.12
CA ALA A 126 7.23 -5.25 -18.58
C ALA A 126 7.94 -4.46 -17.45
N GLY A 127 7.82 -3.13 -17.44
CA GLY A 127 8.38 -2.29 -16.38
C GLY A 127 7.71 -2.48 -15.01
N GLN A 128 6.51 -3.08 -14.98
CA GLN A 128 5.76 -3.39 -13.76
C GLN A 128 5.97 -4.84 -13.28
N ASN A 129 6.61 -5.71 -14.07
CA ASN A 129 6.76 -7.15 -13.77
C ASN A 129 7.66 -7.44 -12.55
N ASN A 130 8.59 -6.53 -12.22
CA ASN A 130 9.48 -6.69 -11.07
C ASN A 130 9.16 -5.59 -10.05
N LEU A 131 8.32 -5.93 -9.08
CA LEU A 131 7.87 -4.98 -8.07
C LEU A 131 8.83 -4.93 -6.88
N PHE A 132 9.33 -3.73 -6.60
CA PHE A 132 9.97 -3.38 -5.33
C PHE A 132 8.99 -2.56 -4.50
N VAL A 133 8.63 -3.08 -3.33
CA VAL A 133 7.61 -2.52 -2.44
C VAL A 133 8.28 -2.18 -1.11
N ALA A 134 8.18 -0.93 -0.67
CA ALA A 134 8.97 -0.41 0.44
C ALA A 134 8.11 0.03 1.65
N SER A 135 8.79 0.54 2.68
CA SER A 135 8.18 1.21 3.84
C SER A 135 7.18 0.31 4.58
N PHE A 136 5.96 0.79 4.84
CA PHE A 136 4.97 0.08 5.66
C PHE A 136 4.63 -1.34 5.19
N PHE A 137 4.81 -1.67 3.91
CA PHE A 137 4.66 -3.06 3.45
C PHE A 137 5.71 -3.97 4.07
N PHE A 138 6.97 -3.53 4.13
CA PHE A 138 8.03 -4.25 4.82
C PHE A 138 7.74 -4.32 6.33
N ASP A 139 7.38 -3.20 6.94
CA ASP A 139 7.17 -3.13 8.39
C ASP A 139 6.02 -4.04 8.84
N ARG A 140 4.86 -3.98 8.19
CA ARG A 140 3.73 -4.87 8.51
C ARG A 140 4.07 -6.35 8.28
N ALA A 141 4.82 -6.66 7.22
CA ALA A 141 5.24 -8.03 6.95
C ALA A 141 6.18 -8.59 8.02
N ALA A 142 7.12 -7.76 8.48
CA ALA A 142 8.03 -8.10 9.56
C ALA A 142 7.29 -8.27 10.89
N GLU A 143 6.37 -7.35 11.20
CA GLU A 143 5.58 -7.37 12.42
C GLU A 143 4.56 -8.52 12.48
N ALA A 144 4.01 -8.91 11.33
CA ALA A 144 3.15 -10.08 11.19
C ALA A 144 3.94 -11.41 11.17
N GLY A 145 5.27 -11.35 11.13
CA GLY A 145 6.16 -12.49 11.31
C GLY A 145 6.42 -13.35 10.07
N PHE A 146 6.00 -12.91 8.88
CA PHE A 146 6.28 -13.62 7.63
C PHE A 146 7.50 -13.06 6.86
N VAL A 147 8.16 -12.03 7.42
CA VAL A 147 9.43 -11.49 6.93
C VAL A 147 10.40 -11.29 8.10
N ASN A 148 11.70 -11.53 7.88
CA ASN A 148 12.74 -11.21 8.85
C ASN A 148 12.97 -9.69 8.92
N ALA A 149 12.69 -9.07 10.06
CA ALA A 149 12.83 -7.63 10.29
C ALA A 149 14.27 -7.08 10.08
N ASN A 150 15.28 -7.96 10.19
CA ASN A 150 16.69 -7.63 10.02
C ASN A 150 17.18 -7.83 8.58
N ALA A 151 16.38 -8.44 7.71
CA ALA A 151 16.75 -8.61 6.32
C ALA A 151 16.66 -7.27 5.57
N PRO A 152 17.59 -6.99 4.64
CA PRO A 152 17.53 -5.79 3.79
C PRO A 152 16.40 -5.88 2.76
N VAL A 153 16.09 -7.10 2.31
CA VAL A 153 15.05 -7.43 1.33
C VAL A 153 14.35 -8.74 1.72
N ALA A 154 13.13 -8.93 1.24
CA ALA A 154 12.41 -10.19 1.35
C ALA A 154 11.58 -10.46 0.09
N LYS A 155 11.52 -11.72 -0.34
CA LYS A 155 10.62 -12.16 -1.41
C LYS A 155 9.32 -12.64 -0.77
N VAL A 156 8.21 -12.08 -1.23
CA VAL A 156 6.86 -12.38 -0.72
C VAL A 156 5.86 -12.32 -1.86
N LYS A 157 4.63 -12.77 -1.59
CA LYS A 157 3.47 -12.64 -2.48
C LYS A 157 2.37 -11.82 -1.80
N PRO A 158 1.48 -11.15 -2.55
CA PRO A 158 0.29 -10.56 -1.95
C PRO A 158 -0.53 -11.56 -1.12
N SER A 159 -0.57 -12.84 -1.53
CA SER A 159 -1.21 -13.92 -0.76
C SER A 159 -0.67 -14.11 0.66
N ASP A 160 0.58 -13.70 0.95
CA ASP A 160 1.16 -13.78 2.29
C ASP A 160 0.53 -12.72 3.22
N PHE A 161 0.27 -11.52 2.70
CA PHE A 161 -0.49 -10.49 3.41
C PHE A 161 -1.92 -10.95 3.69
N ARG A 162 -2.57 -11.64 2.74
CA ARG A 162 -3.90 -12.22 2.97
C ARG A 162 -3.90 -13.22 4.12
N GLN A 163 -2.97 -14.17 4.12
CA GLN A 163 -2.90 -15.20 5.17
C GLN A 163 -2.64 -14.56 6.55
N ALA A 164 -1.74 -13.58 6.60
CA ALA A 164 -1.48 -12.82 7.82
C ALA A 164 -2.72 -12.03 8.27
N ALA A 165 -3.47 -11.43 7.33
CA ALA A 165 -4.71 -10.72 7.60
C ALA A 165 -5.79 -11.64 8.17
N GLU A 166 -6.02 -12.80 7.55
CA GLU A 166 -6.99 -13.82 8.03
C GLU A 166 -6.68 -14.24 9.46
N ARG A 167 -5.40 -14.47 9.78
CA ARG A 167 -4.94 -14.76 11.15
C ARG A 167 -5.16 -13.59 12.09
N ALA A 168 -4.81 -12.37 11.70
CA ALA A 168 -4.94 -11.19 12.54
C ALA A 168 -6.41 -10.87 12.86
N CYS A 169 -7.29 -10.96 11.86
CA CYS A 169 -8.69 -10.62 11.99
C CYS A 169 -9.49 -11.63 12.83
N SER A 170 -8.94 -12.81 13.14
CA SER A 170 -9.58 -13.79 14.02
C SER A 170 -9.20 -13.62 15.50
N LEU A 171 -8.46 -12.57 15.86
CA LEU A 171 -7.94 -12.36 17.22
C LEU A 171 -8.64 -11.22 17.94
N SER A 172 -8.65 -11.32 19.27
CA SER A 172 -8.86 -10.18 20.17
C SER A 172 -7.58 -9.36 20.31
N VAL A 173 -7.72 -8.12 20.80
CA VAL A 173 -6.57 -7.23 21.09
C VAL A 173 -5.51 -7.94 21.94
N LYS A 174 -5.93 -8.61 23.02
CA LYS A 174 -5.03 -9.33 23.92
C LYS A 174 -4.26 -10.44 23.21
N ASN A 175 -4.95 -11.24 22.40
CA ASN A 175 -4.32 -12.35 21.68
C ASN A 175 -3.42 -11.84 20.55
N ALA A 176 -3.77 -10.72 19.91
CA ALA A 176 -2.93 -10.07 18.92
C ALA A 176 -1.65 -9.49 19.51
N GLU A 177 -1.70 -8.87 20.70
CA GLU A 177 -0.49 -8.40 21.42
C GLU A 177 0.50 -9.54 21.70
N ALA A 178 -0.02 -10.71 22.10
CA ALA A 178 0.82 -11.90 22.30
C ALA A 178 1.31 -12.52 20.98
N THR A 179 0.49 -12.48 19.93
CA THR A 179 0.81 -13.11 18.63
C THR A 179 1.79 -12.28 17.80
N PHE A 180 1.70 -10.96 17.89
CA PHE A 180 2.48 -10.02 17.09
C PHE A 180 3.32 -9.09 17.99
N PRO A 181 4.32 -9.63 18.72
CA PRO A 181 5.09 -8.86 19.70
C PRO A 181 5.94 -7.74 19.07
N GLY A 182 6.15 -7.76 17.76
CA GLY A 182 6.83 -6.70 17.01
C GLY A 182 5.95 -5.47 16.73
N VAL A 183 4.63 -5.59 16.85
CA VAL A 183 3.70 -4.48 16.62
C VAL A 183 3.67 -3.57 17.84
N GLN A 184 3.80 -2.26 17.62
CA GLN A 184 3.64 -1.28 18.70
C GLN A 184 2.24 -1.37 19.32
N LYS A 185 2.13 -1.24 20.65
CA LYS A 185 0.86 -1.44 21.37
C LYS A 185 -0.30 -0.62 20.80
N ASP A 186 -0.07 0.64 20.47
CA ASP A 186 -1.10 1.53 19.92
C ASP A 186 -1.54 1.13 18.50
N ASN A 187 -0.75 0.32 17.81
CA ASN A 187 -1.04 -0.23 16.48
C ASN A 187 -1.66 -1.64 16.52
N ILE A 188 -1.63 -2.34 17.65
CA ILE A 188 -2.21 -3.69 17.78
C ILE A 188 -3.68 -3.73 17.32
N PRO A 189 -4.56 -2.79 17.73
CA PRO A 189 -5.97 -2.84 17.31
C PRO A 189 -6.20 -2.77 15.80
N TYR A 190 -5.22 -2.27 15.04
CA TYR A 190 -5.32 -2.00 13.61
C TYR A 190 -4.62 -3.05 12.74
N ILE A 191 -3.94 -4.04 13.31
CA ILE A 191 -3.13 -4.99 12.54
C ILE A 191 -3.95 -5.79 11.52
N CYS A 192 -5.19 -6.15 11.84
CA CYS A 192 -6.13 -6.74 10.88
C CYS A 192 -6.39 -5.78 9.72
N MET A 193 -6.81 -4.54 10.03
CA MET A 193 -7.08 -3.50 9.03
C MET A 193 -5.89 -3.25 8.11
N ASP A 194 -4.69 -3.12 8.66
CA ASP A 194 -3.49 -2.81 7.91
C ASP A 194 -3.14 -3.91 6.90
N LEU A 195 -3.17 -5.17 7.34
CA LEU A 195 -2.85 -6.32 6.49
C LEU A 195 -3.93 -6.54 5.42
N VAL A 196 -5.21 -6.39 5.78
CA VAL A 196 -6.32 -6.41 4.82
C VAL A 196 -6.15 -5.30 3.79
N TYR A 197 -5.86 -4.08 4.22
CA TYR A 197 -5.69 -2.94 3.34
C TYR A 197 -4.52 -3.14 2.39
N GLN A 198 -3.37 -3.60 2.87
CA GLN A 198 -2.19 -3.84 2.04
C GLN A 198 -2.43 -4.91 0.97
N TYR A 199 -3.06 -6.03 1.34
CA TYR A 199 -3.50 -7.04 0.38
C TYR A 199 -4.45 -6.44 -0.66
N THR A 200 -5.47 -5.71 -0.19
CA THR A 200 -6.51 -5.14 -1.04
C THR A 200 -5.95 -4.09 -2.00
N LEU A 201 -5.04 -3.23 -1.53
CA LEU A 201 -4.37 -2.22 -2.35
C LEU A 201 -3.54 -2.88 -3.47
N LEU A 202 -2.79 -3.94 -3.15
CA LEU A 202 -1.99 -4.65 -4.16
C LEU A 202 -2.87 -5.35 -5.19
N VAL A 203 -3.83 -6.15 -4.75
CA VAL A 203 -4.60 -7.04 -5.62
C VAL A 203 -5.77 -6.31 -6.27
N HIS A 204 -6.62 -5.67 -5.48
CA HIS A 204 -7.83 -5.00 -5.99
C HIS A 204 -7.56 -3.57 -6.45
N GLY A 205 -6.60 -2.87 -5.85
CA GLY A 205 -6.23 -1.52 -6.26
C GLY A 205 -5.28 -1.50 -7.47
N PHE A 206 -4.15 -2.20 -7.38
CA PHE A 206 -3.12 -2.19 -8.44
C PHE A 206 -3.21 -3.36 -9.41
N GLY A 207 -4.12 -4.33 -9.21
CA GLY A 207 -4.30 -5.46 -10.11
C GLY A 207 -3.13 -6.45 -10.11
N VAL A 208 -2.36 -6.49 -9.01
CA VAL A 208 -1.25 -7.45 -8.88
C VAL A 208 -1.81 -8.84 -8.63
N ASP A 209 -1.36 -9.83 -9.40
CA ASP A 209 -1.77 -11.21 -9.21
C ASP A 209 -1.41 -11.70 -7.78
N PRO A 210 -2.34 -12.35 -7.05
CA PRO A 210 -2.12 -12.76 -5.67
C PRO A 210 -0.88 -13.63 -5.44
N ASP A 211 -0.46 -14.40 -6.46
CA ASP A 211 0.69 -15.30 -6.43
C ASP A 211 1.95 -14.72 -7.07
N HIS A 212 1.88 -13.48 -7.58
CA HIS A 212 3.02 -12.78 -8.13
C HIS A 212 4.09 -12.53 -7.06
N GLU A 213 5.30 -13.01 -7.31
CA GLU A 213 6.43 -12.75 -6.41
C GLU A 213 6.88 -11.29 -6.53
N MET A 214 6.89 -10.59 -5.40
CA MET A 214 7.39 -9.22 -5.27
C MET A 214 8.51 -9.15 -4.24
N THR A 215 9.29 -8.07 -4.30
CA THR A 215 10.40 -7.84 -3.38
C THR A 215 10.02 -6.74 -2.40
N LEU A 216 9.87 -7.08 -1.11
CA LEU A 216 9.85 -6.06 -0.07
C LEU A 216 11.28 -5.56 0.15
N VAL A 217 11.47 -4.24 0.16
CA VAL A 217 12.79 -3.63 0.27
C VAL A 217 12.83 -2.62 1.41
N LYS A 218 13.81 -2.79 2.29
CA LYS A 218 14.18 -1.84 3.34
C LYS A 218 15.51 -1.17 3.03
N LYS A 219 16.48 -1.96 2.56
CA LYS A 219 17.79 -1.49 2.12
C LYS A 219 18.25 -2.22 0.87
N VAL A 220 19.01 -1.54 0.03
CA VAL A 220 19.65 -2.10 -1.16
C VAL A 220 21.14 -2.29 -0.88
N PRO A 221 21.71 -3.50 -1.09
CA PRO A 221 23.14 -3.71 -1.00
C PRO A 221 23.86 -2.98 -2.15
N TYR A 222 24.86 -2.18 -1.82
CA TYR A 222 25.66 -1.45 -2.80
C TYR A 222 27.11 -1.32 -2.31
N SER A 223 28.07 -1.85 -3.08
CA SER A 223 29.52 -1.76 -2.82
C SER A 223 29.94 -2.11 -1.38
N GLY A 224 29.40 -3.20 -0.82
CA GLY A 224 29.72 -3.66 0.54
C GLY A 224 28.99 -2.91 1.66
N ALA A 225 28.15 -1.92 1.32
CA ALA A 225 27.29 -1.19 2.24
C ALA A 225 25.80 -1.45 1.95
N TYR A 226 24.94 -0.91 2.79
CA TYR A 226 23.50 -0.93 2.61
C TYR A 226 22.98 0.50 2.52
N VAL A 227 22.26 0.81 1.45
CA VAL A 227 21.61 2.10 1.24
C VAL A 227 20.11 1.95 1.48
N GLU A 228 19.52 2.90 2.19
CA GLU A 228 18.08 2.89 2.43
C GLU A 228 17.30 2.96 1.11
N ALA A 229 16.26 2.14 0.98
CA ALA A 229 15.37 2.15 -0.17
C ALA A 229 14.35 3.30 -0.05
N ALA A 230 14.84 4.52 -0.17
CA ALA A 230 14.07 5.75 -0.07
C ALA A 230 14.46 6.74 -1.18
N TRP A 231 13.60 7.73 -1.39
CA TRP A 231 13.73 8.75 -2.43
C TRP A 231 15.01 9.63 -2.37
N PRO A 232 15.65 9.92 -1.21
CA PRO A 232 16.74 10.90 -1.16
C PRO A 232 17.95 10.57 -2.03
N LEU A 233 18.31 9.29 -2.18
CA LEU A 233 19.40 8.88 -3.06
C LEU A 233 19.10 9.22 -4.52
N GLY A 234 17.86 9.00 -4.96
CA GLY A 234 17.42 9.32 -6.32
C GLY A 234 17.52 10.82 -6.60
N SER A 235 17.10 11.65 -5.65
CA SER A 235 17.23 13.11 -5.73
C SER A 235 18.69 13.56 -5.81
N ALA A 236 19.58 12.97 -5.02
CA ALA A 236 21.02 13.28 -5.09
C ALA A 236 21.62 12.91 -6.46
N ILE A 237 21.23 11.76 -7.03
CA ILE A 237 21.68 11.34 -8.36
C ILE A 237 21.18 12.30 -9.44
N GLU A 238 19.91 12.71 -9.38
CA GLU A 238 19.33 13.66 -10.34
C GLU A 238 20.10 14.98 -10.35
N VAL A 239 20.37 15.55 -9.18
CA VAL A 239 21.16 16.78 -9.04
C VAL A 239 22.58 16.60 -9.59
N ALA A 240 23.26 15.51 -9.21
CA ALA A 240 24.64 15.24 -9.65
C ALA A 240 24.76 14.95 -11.15
N SER A 241 23.71 14.38 -11.77
CA SER A 241 23.68 14.03 -13.19
C SER A 241 23.26 15.19 -14.09
N SER A 242 22.80 16.30 -13.50
CA SER A 242 22.37 17.50 -14.21
C SER A 242 23.50 18.55 -14.33
N SER A 243 24.71 18.22 -13.85
CA SER A 243 25.91 19.07 -13.92
C SER A 243 26.80 18.72 -15.11
#